data_AF-A0A849DXJ6-F1
#
_entry.id   AF-A0A849DXJ6-F1
#
_cell.length_a   1.000
_cell.length_b   1.000
_cell.length_c   1.000
_cell.angle_alpha   90.00
_cell.angle_beta   90.00
_cell.angle_gamma   90.00
#
_symmetry.space_group_name_H-M   'P 1'
#
loop_
_entity.id
_entity.type
_entity.pdbx_description
1 polymer ?
#
loop_
_entity_poly.entity_id
_entity_poly.type
_entity_poly.pdbx_seq_one_letter_code
_entity_poly.pdbx_strand_id
1 'polypeptide(L)'
;MLDPQKLDELVKQLSKALPPELKNLEQETRMQFKAVLESGFQKLDLVSREEFDIQVKVLQKTRAKLEEIKLQLESLQTNSKE
;
A
#
# COMPACT_ATOMS: atom_id res chain seq x y z
N MET A 1 0.30 8.22 2.15
CA MET A 1 1.50 8.36 3.00
C MET A 1 1.39 7.41 4.17
N LEU A 2 2.52 7.00 4.75
CA LEU A 2 2.54 6.52 6.13
C LEU A 2 1.99 7.65 6.99
N ASP A 3 0.78 7.45 7.49
CA ASP A 3 0.12 8.44 8.32
C ASP A 3 0.73 8.37 9.72
N PRO A 4 1.31 9.46 10.25
CA PRO A 4 1.85 9.48 11.61
C PRO A 4 0.80 9.07 12.65
N GLN A 5 -0.50 9.27 12.38
CA GLN A 5 -1.58 8.82 13.26
C GLN A 5 -1.70 7.28 13.30
N LYS A 6 -1.54 6.60 12.16
CA LYS A 6 -1.56 5.13 12.09
C LYS A 6 -0.33 4.51 12.74
N LEU A 7 0.82 5.17 12.63
CA LEU A 7 2.03 4.78 13.34
C LEU A 7 1.82 4.88 14.86
N ASP A 8 1.23 5.97 15.33
CA ASP A 8 0.90 6.14 16.75
C ASP A 8 -0.14 5.13 17.25
N GLU A 9 -1.10 4.71 16.43
CA GLU A 9 -2.06 3.65 16.77
C GLU A 9 -1.39 2.27 16.89
N LEU A 10 -0.51 1.91 15.94
CA LEU A 10 0.24 0.66 16.00
C LEU A 10 1.15 0.63 17.23
N VAL A 11 1.82 1.74 17.52
CA VAL A 11 2.65 1.91 18.72
C VAL A 11 1.81 1.76 19.98
N LYS A 12 0.61 2.38 20.05
CA LYS A 12 -0.30 2.20 21.19
C LYS A 12 -0.80 0.77 21.36
N GLN A 13 -1.08 0.06 20.28
CA GLN A 13 -1.51 -1.35 20.33
C GLN A 13 -0.38 -2.26 20.80
N LEU A 14 0.84 -2.03 20.31
CA LEU A 14 2.04 -2.71 20.78
C LEU A 14 2.32 -2.45 22.25
N SER A 15 2.25 -1.19 22.70
CA SER A 15 2.44 -0.83 24.12
C SER A 15 1.40 -1.48 25.03
N LYS A 16 0.15 -1.67 24.55
CA LYS A 16 -0.90 -2.39 25.29
C LYS A 16 -0.66 -3.89 25.38
N ALA A 17 0.07 -4.47 24.44
CA ALA A 17 0.43 -5.88 24.42
C ALA A 17 1.72 -6.18 25.21
N LEU A 18 2.39 -5.16 25.77
CA LEU A 18 3.59 -5.36 26.57
C LEU A 18 3.26 -5.96 27.96
N PRO A 19 4.08 -6.91 28.45
CA PRO A 19 3.99 -7.44 29.80
C PRO A 19 4.07 -6.34 30.87
N PRO A 20 3.41 -6.53 32.04
CA PRO A 20 3.37 -5.54 33.11
C PRO A 20 4.76 -5.18 33.65
N GLU A 21 5.75 -6.08 33.55
CA GLU A 21 7.13 -5.82 33.97
C GLU A 21 7.81 -4.71 33.12
N LEU A 22 7.35 -4.48 31.89
CA LEU A 22 7.90 -3.49 30.96
C LEU A 22 7.10 -2.16 30.95
N LYS A 23 5.95 -2.10 31.62
CA LYS A 23 5.13 -0.87 31.71
C LYS A 23 5.83 0.29 32.42
N ASN A 24 6.74 0.02 33.34
CA ASN A 24 7.46 1.09 34.05
C ASN A 24 8.49 1.80 33.16
N LEU A 25 8.81 1.24 31.98
CA LEU A 25 9.71 1.81 30.96
C LEU A 25 8.95 2.27 29.70
N GLU A 26 7.62 2.44 29.81
CA GLU A 26 6.71 2.61 28.67
C GLU A 26 7.09 3.78 27.75
N GLN A 27 7.54 4.93 28.28
CA GLN A 27 7.92 6.07 27.44
C GLN A 27 9.19 5.80 26.60
N GLU A 28 10.22 5.22 27.21
CA GLU A 28 11.51 4.99 26.56
C GLU A 28 11.39 3.85 25.54
N THR A 29 10.73 2.75 25.92
CA THR A 29 10.40 1.67 24.99
C THR A 29 9.50 2.14 23.85
N ARG A 30 8.51 3.00 24.11
CA ARG A 30 7.64 3.55 23.06
C ARG A 30 8.43 4.34 22.02
N MET A 31 9.38 5.17 22.43
CA MET A 31 10.26 5.89 21.51
C MET A 31 11.14 4.93 20.70
N GLN A 32 11.70 3.90 21.35
CA GLN A 32 12.50 2.89 20.67
C GLN A 32 11.69 2.10 19.64
N PHE A 33 10.46 1.70 19.99
CA PHE A 33 9.55 1.00 19.07
C PHE A 33 9.17 1.87 17.88
N LYS A 34 8.88 3.17 18.11
CA LYS A 34 8.59 4.10 17.01
C LYS A 34 9.78 4.20 16.04
N ALA A 35 11.00 4.36 16.55
CA ALA A 35 12.20 4.41 15.73
C ALA A 35 12.46 3.11 14.93
N VAL A 36 12.24 1.95 15.56
CA VAL A 36 12.37 0.64 14.88
C VAL A 36 11.31 0.47 13.80
N LEU A 37 10.06 0.85 14.06
CA LEU A 37 8.98 0.80 13.07
C LEU A 37 9.25 1.76 11.91
N GLU A 38 9.65 3.00 12.19
CA GLU A 38 10.02 3.97 11.16
C GLU A 38 11.18 3.45 10.28
N SER A 39 12.23 2.88 10.89
CA SER A 39 13.33 2.26 10.15
C SER A 39 12.90 1.02 9.36
N GLY A 40 12.01 0.19 9.92
CA GLY A 40 11.45 -0.99 9.26
C GLY A 40 10.61 -0.61 8.05
N PHE A 41 9.75 0.41 8.18
CA PHE A 41 8.94 0.93 7.10
C PHE A 41 9.78 1.62 6.02
N GLN A 42 10.88 2.31 6.36
CA GLN A 42 11.83 2.85 5.37
C GLN A 42 12.54 1.76 4.57
N LYS A 43 12.74 0.57 5.14
CA LYS A 43 13.34 -0.58 4.45
C LYS A 43 12.35 -1.35 3.57
N LEU A 44 11.05 -1.14 3.78
CA LEU A 44 10.02 -1.67 2.88
C LEU A 44 9.91 -0.71 1.69
N ASP A 45 9.80 -1.26 0.47
CA ASP A 45 9.59 -0.48 -0.75
C ASP A 45 8.13 0.04 -0.80
N LEU A 46 7.84 0.98 0.11
CA LEU A 46 6.49 1.48 0.33
C LEU A 46 6.15 2.51 -0.73
N VAL A 47 5.24 2.15 -1.62
CA VAL A 47 4.60 3.11 -2.52
C VAL A 47 3.59 3.97 -1.76
N SER A 48 3.55 5.25 -2.08
CA SER A 48 2.51 6.13 -1.52
C SER A 48 1.13 5.72 -2.04
N ARG A 49 0.08 6.05 -1.27
CA ARG A 49 -1.29 5.78 -1.69
C ARG A 49 -1.63 6.49 -3.00
N GLU A 50 -1.10 7.69 -3.22
CA GLU A 50 -1.29 8.45 -4.43
C GLU A 50 -0.66 7.76 -5.65
N GLU A 51 0.59 7.30 -5.53
CA GLU A 51 1.26 6.52 -6.59
C GLU A 51 0.52 5.22 -6.89
N PHE A 52 0.03 4.53 -5.86
CA PHE A 52 -0.81 3.35 -6.04
C PHE A 52 -2.09 3.67 -6.82
N ASP A 53 -2.81 4.72 -6.42
CA ASP A 53 -4.05 5.11 -7.07
C ASP A 53 -3.81 5.57 -8.53
N ILE A 54 -2.65 6.19 -8.82
CA ILE A 54 -2.21 6.50 -10.18
C ILE A 54 -1.99 5.21 -10.98
N GLN A 55 -1.28 4.22 -10.43
CA GLN A 55 -1.05 2.94 -11.10
C GLN A 55 -2.37 2.21 -11.40
N VAL A 56 -3.33 2.24 -10.48
CA VAL A 56 -4.68 1.68 -10.69
C VAL A 56 -5.37 2.36 -11.88
N LYS A 57 -5.32 3.69 -11.98
CA LYS A 57 -5.90 4.43 -13.11
C LYS A 57 -5.22 4.07 -14.44
N VAL A 58 -3.90 3.94 -14.44
CA VAL A 58 -3.14 3.51 -15.63
C VAL A 58 -3.60 2.12 -16.06
N LEU A 59 -3.72 1.17 -15.12
CA LEU A 59 -4.17 -0.19 -15.40
C LEU A 59 -5.62 -0.25 -15.92
N GLN A 60 -6.51 0.58 -15.38
CA GLN A 60 -7.88 0.69 -15.89
C GLN A 60 -7.90 1.19 -17.34
N LYS A 61 -7.10 2.20 -17.66
CA LYS A 61 -7.00 2.76 -19.01
C LYS A 61 -6.42 1.75 -20.00
N THR A 62 -5.41 0.98 -19.60
CA THR A 62 -4.82 -0.05 -20.48
C THR A 62 -5.81 -1.18 -20.74
N ARG A 63 -6.58 -1.62 -19.74
CA ARG A 63 -7.65 -2.61 -19.93
C ARG A 63 -8.72 -2.13 -20.89
N ALA A 64 -9.18 -0.88 -20.76
CA ALA A 64 -10.18 -0.32 -21.67
C ALA A 64 -9.67 -0.32 -23.13
N LYS A 65 -8.43 0.11 -23.36
CA LYS A 65 -7.81 0.08 -24.69
C LYS A 65 -7.61 -1.34 -25.23
N LEU A 66 -7.28 -2.30 -24.37
CA LEU A 66 -7.12 -3.69 -24.76
C LEU A 66 -8.44 -4.26 -25.29
N GLU A 67 -9.56 -4.01 -24.60
CA GLU A 67 -10.88 -4.45 -25.05
C GLU A 67 -11.30 -3.79 -26.37
N GLU A 68 -11.01 -2.49 -26.55
CA GLU A 68 -11.25 -1.80 -27.81
C GLU A 68 -10.50 -2.46 -28.98
N ILE A 69 -9.20 -2.71 -28.81
CA ILE A 69 -8.38 -3.37 -29.84
C ILE A 69 -8.89 -4.78 -30.11
N LYS A 70 -9.32 -5.51 -29.07
CA LYS A 70 -9.88 -6.85 -29.23
C LYS A 70 -11.15 -6.82 -30.09
N LEU A 71 -12.05 -5.87 -29.86
CA LEU A 71 -13.26 -5.68 -30.69
C LEU A 71 -12.92 -5.30 -32.14
N GLN A 72 -11.92 -4.43 -32.34
CA GLN A 72 -11.42 -4.10 -33.67
C GLN A 72 -10.85 -5.33 -34.38
N LEU A 73 -10.10 -6.17 -33.68
CA LEU A 73 -9.56 -7.41 -34.23
C LEU A 73 -10.68 -8.39 -34.62
N GLU A 74 -11.67 -8.58 -33.75
CA GLU A 74 -12.82 -9.46 -34.01
C GLU A 74 -13.64 -8.99 -35.22
N SER A 75 -13.87 -7.68 -35.35
CA SER A 75 -14.57 -7.12 -36.52
C SER A 75 -13.78 -7.32 -37.81
N LEU A 76 -12.46 -7.10 -37.79
CA LEU A 76 -11.59 -7.37 -38.95
C LEU A 76 -11.54 -8.86 -39.32
N GLN A 77 -11.48 -9.75 -38.33
CA GLN A 77 -11.48 -11.20 -38.55
C GLN A 77 -12.82 -11.70 -39.13
N THR A 78 -13.93 -11.07 -38.75
CA THR A 78 -15.26 -11.37 -39.30
C THR A 78 -15.35 -10.89 -40.74
N ASN A 79 -14.95 -9.65 -41.01
CA ASN A 79 -14.97 -9.06 -42.36
C ASN A 79 -13.98 -9.74 -43.34
N SER A 80 -12.93 -10.40 -42.85
CA SER A 80 -11.97 -11.13 -43.70
C SER A 80 -12.39 -12.58 -43.99
N LYS A 81 -13.48 -13.07 -43.38
CA LYS A 81 -14.02 -14.41 -43.60
C LYS A 81 -15.27 -14.44 -44.50
N GLU A 82 -15.82 -13.29 -44.85
CA GLU A 82 -16.81 -13.10 -45.93
C GLU A 82 -16.10 -12.72 -47.23
#